data_AF-A0AAD0SNN5-F1
#
_entry.id   AF-A0AAD0SNN5-F1
#
_cell.length_a   1.000
_cell.length_b   1.000
_cell.length_c   1.000
_cell.angle_alpha   90.00
_cell.angle_beta   90.00
_cell.angle_gamma   90.00
#
_symmetry.space_group_name_H-M   'P 1'
#
loop_
_entity.id
_entity.type
_entity.pdbx_description
1 polymer ?
#
loop_
_entity_poly.entity_id
_entity_poly.type
_entity_poly.pdbx_seq_one_letter_code
_entity_poly.pdbx_strand_id
1 'polypeptide(L)' 'MKNKLKIALRLRFEYYNSYEGKENIWHEKYKEHNLYSVVVKSFEYDFKKIAEMMPKLLEQSEKNL' A
#
# COMPACT_ATOMS: atom_id res chain seq x y z
N MET A 1 11.45 7.11 -6.78
CA MET A 1 10.27 7.51 -5.98
C MET A 1 8.95 7.55 -6.76
N LYS A 2 8.80 8.35 -7.83
CA LYS A 2 7.50 8.59 -8.51
C LYS A 2 6.75 7.33 -8.99
N ASN A 3 7.47 6.34 -9.54
CA ASN A 3 6.87 5.06 -9.96
C ASN A 3 6.41 4.20 -8.77
N LYS A 4 7.21 4.12 -7.69
CA LYS A 4 6.84 3.36 -6.49
C LYS A 4 5.57 3.93 -5.84
N LEU A 5 5.48 5.26 -5.74
CA LEU A 5 4.30 5.94 -5.21
C LEU A 5 3.05 5.63 -6.03
N LYS A 6 3.11 5.73 -7.36
CA LYS A 6 1.98 5.40 -8.22
C LYS A 6 1.51 3.95 -8.05
N ILE A 7 2.45 3.00 -7.96
CA ILE A 7 2.12 1.58 -7.78
C ILE A 7 1.51 1.34 -6.40
N ALA A 8 2.10 1.88 -5.33
CA ALA A 8 1.59 1.71 -3.97
C ALA A 8 0.18 2.30 -3.80
N LEU A 9 -0.07 3.50 -4.36
CA LEU A 9 -1.40 4.09 -4.38
C LEU A 9 -2.40 3.24 -5.17
N ARG A 10 -2.00 2.68 -6.32
CA ARG A 10 -2.85 1.77 -7.11
C ARG A 10 -3.23 0.53 -6.31
N LEU A 11 -2.26 -0.08 -5.64
CA LEU A 11 -2.46 -1.27 -4.82
C LEU A 11 -3.41 -1.00 -3.63
N ARG A 12 -3.23 0.15 -2.95
CA ARG A 12 -4.14 0.58 -1.87
C ARG A 12 -5.55 0.88 -2.37
N PHE A 13 -5.66 1.50 -3.54
CA PHE A 13 -6.95 1.75 -4.20
C PHE A 13 -7.64 0.44 -4.59
N GLU A 14 -6.92 -0.50 -5.19
CA GLU A 14 -7.45 -1.82 -5.57
C GLU A 14 -7.98 -2.56 -4.33
N TYR A 15 -7.22 -2.57 -3.23
CA TYR A 15 -7.69 -3.16 -1.98
C TYR A 15 -9.04 -2.56 -1.55
N TYR A 16 -9.11 -1.22 -1.46
CA TYR A 16 -10.29 -0.53 -0.95
C TYR A 16 -11.54 -0.77 -1.81
N ASN A 17 -11.39 -0.83 -3.14
CA ASN A 17 -12.54 -0.91 -4.03
C ASN A 17 -12.96 -2.35 -4.39
N SER A 18 -12.02 -3.31 -4.38
CA SER A 18 -12.27 -4.64 -4.95
C SER A 18 -12.11 -5.79 -3.96
N TYR A 19 -11.53 -5.52 -2.78
CA TYR A 19 -11.19 -6.56 -1.81
C TYR A 19 -11.70 -6.27 -0.38
N GLU A 20 -12.60 -5.31 -0.22
CA GLU A 20 -13.33 -5.12 1.04
C GLU A 20 -14.13 -6.41 1.36
N GLY A 21 -13.85 -7.03 2.52
CA GLY A 21 -14.39 -8.33 2.92
C GLY A 21 -13.75 -9.55 2.24
N LYS A 22 -12.67 -9.35 1.47
CA LYS A 22 -11.87 -10.38 0.80
C LYS A 22 -10.37 -10.13 1.00
N GLU A 23 -9.98 -9.63 2.18
CA GLU A 23 -8.61 -9.18 2.45
C GLU A 23 -7.60 -10.30 2.22
N ASN A 24 -7.94 -11.53 2.62
CA ASN A 24 -7.11 -12.72 2.45
C ASN A 24 -6.69 -12.91 0.98
N ILE A 25 -7.60 -12.74 0.01
CA ILE A 25 -7.31 -12.89 -1.41
C ILE A 25 -6.31 -11.81 -1.88
N TRP A 26 -6.47 -10.58 -1.40
CA TRP A 26 -5.54 -9.50 -1.74
C TRP A 26 -4.14 -9.78 -1.19
N HIS A 27 -4.05 -10.24 0.06
CA HIS A 27 -2.78 -10.63 0.67
C HIS A 27 -2.10 -11.78 -0.07
N GLU A 28 -2.83 -12.84 -0.42
CA GLU A 28 -2.27 -13.96 -1.19
C GLU A 28 -1.72 -13.51 -2.55
N LYS A 29 -2.44 -12.62 -3.24
CA LYS A 29 -2.05 -12.10 -4.55
C LYS A 29 -0.79 -11.24 -4.51
N TYR A 30 -0.59 -10.45 -3.45
CA TYR A 30 0.44 -9.41 -3.40
C TYR A 30 1.53 -9.60 -2.34
N LYS A 31 1.49 -10.65 -1.51
CA LYS A 31 2.49 -10.89 -0.44
C LYS A 31 3.96 -10.87 -0.89
N GLU A 32 4.23 -11.21 -2.16
CA GLU A 32 5.59 -11.22 -2.73
C GLU A 32 5.96 -9.91 -3.44
N HIS A 33 5.03 -8.96 -3.56
CA HIS A 33 5.31 -7.67 -4.20
C HIS A 33 6.28 -6.86 -3.32
N ASN A 34 7.29 -6.25 -3.94
CA ASN A 34 8.30 -5.43 -3.25
C ASN A 34 7.77 -4.19 -2.49
N LEU A 35 6.50 -3.85 -2.63
CA LEU A 35 5.84 -2.72 -1.93
C LEU A 35 4.75 -3.22 -0.97
N TYR A 36 4.61 -4.55 -0.81
CA TYR A 36 3.58 -5.17 -0.02
C TYR A 36 3.56 -4.64 1.42
N SER A 37 4.70 -4.66 2.09
CA SER A 37 4.84 -4.18 3.48
C SER A 37 4.42 -2.72 3.64
N VAL A 38 4.79 -1.85 2.69
CA VAL A 38 4.42 -0.44 2.68
C VAL A 38 2.91 -0.26 2.51
N VAL A 39 2.31 -0.99 1.57
CA VAL A 39 0.87 -0.92 1.31
C VAL A 39 0.08 -1.46 2.49
N VAL A 40 0.49 -2.57 3.10
CA VAL A 40 -0.16 -3.12 4.30
C VAL A 40 -0.08 -2.13 5.45
N LYS A 41 1.08 -1.50 5.70
CA LYS A 41 1.21 -0.46 6.73
C LYS A 41 0.29 0.74 6.46
N SER A 42 -0.01 1.04 5.20
CA SER A 42 -0.97 2.10 4.86
C SER A 42 -2.43 1.79 5.25
N PHE A 43 -2.74 0.55 5.66
CA PHE A 43 -4.09 0.17 6.10
C PHE A 43 -4.40 0.70 7.50
N GLU A 44 -3.39 1.05 8.29
CA GLU A 44 -3.54 1.73 9.60
C GLU A 44 -4.14 3.15 9.47
N TYR A 45 -4.15 3.70 8.25
CA TYR A 45 -4.63 5.05 7.97
C TYR A 45 -5.92 5.01 7.16
N ASP A 46 -6.80 5.97 7.45
CA ASP A 46 -7.99 6.25 6.66
C ASP A 46 -7.64 6.36 5.17
N PHE A 47 -8.49 5.78 4.33
CA PHE A 47 -8.30 5.84 2.88
C PHE A 47 -8.18 7.29 2.38
N LYS A 48 -8.92 8.24 2.98
CA LYS A 48 -8.84 9.67 2.62
C LYS A 48 -7.46 10.29 2.84
N LYS A 49 -6.62 9.70 3.70
CA LYS A 49 -5.27 10.17 4.02
C LYS A 49 -4.17 9.47 3.23
N ILE A 50 -4.49 8.49 2.38
CA ILE A 50 -3.45 7.66 1.73
C ILE A 50 -2.55 8.47 0.79
N ALA A 51 -3.07 9.51 0.15
CA ALA A 51 -2.28 10.36 -0.74
C ALA A 51 -1.18 11.12 0.01
N GLU A 52 -1.46 11.49 1.27
CA GLU A 52 -0.50 12.18 2.15
C GLU A 52 0.46 11.19 2.83
N MET A 53 -0.05 10.03 3.27
CA MET A 53 0.73 9.07 4.06
C MET A 53 1.61 8.16 3.22
N MET A 54 1.20 7.78 2.01
CA MET A 54 1.96 6.84 1.18
C MET A 54 3.38 7.31 0.85
N PRO A 55 3.64 8.59 0.49
CA PRO A 55 5.00 9.08 0.30
C PRO A 55 5.86 8.95 1.58
N LYS A 56 5.30 9.30 2.74
CA LYS A 56 5.99 9.21 4.05
C LYS A 56 6.35 7.76 4.38
N LEU A 57 5.44 6.82 4.12
CA LEU A 57 5.68 5.39 4.35
C LEU A 57 6.75 4.82 3.41
N LEU A 58 6.77 5.26 2.14
CA LEU A 58 7.81 4.88 1.19
C LEU A 58 9.19 5.39 1.63
N GLU A 59 9.29 6.64 2.06
CA GLU A 59 10.54 7.20 2.58
C GLU A 59 11.03 6.47 3.83
N GLN A 60 10.13 6.12 4.76
CA GLN A 60 10.47 5.31 5.92
C GLN A 60 11.00 3.93 5.52
N SER A 61 10.35 3.29 4.56
CA SER A 61 10.77 1.96 4.08
C SER A 61 12.14 2.00 3.40
N GLU A 62 12.48 3.06 2.68
CA GLU A 62 13.78 3.21 2.02
C GLU A 62 14.91 3.52 3.00
N LYS A 63 14.60 4.15 4.15
CA LYS A 63 15.59 4.43 5.21
C LYS A 63 15.88 3.24 6.13
N ASN A 64 14.96 2.28 6.18
CA ASN A 64 15.08 1.06 6.99
C ASN A 64 15.66 -0.13 6.18
N LEU A 65 16.01 0.09 4.92
CA LEU A 65 16.74 -0.83 4.03
C LEU A 65 18.23 -0.47 4.05
#